data_AF-A0A2J0LBX8-F1
#
_entry.id   AF-A0A2J0LBX8-F1
#
_cell.length_a   1.000
_cell.length_b   1.000
_cell.length_c   1.000
_cell.angle_alpha   90.00
_cell.angle_beta   90.00
_cell.angle_gamma   90.00
#
_symmetry.space_group_name_H-M   'P 1'
#
loop_
_entity.id
_entity.type
_entity.pdbx_description
1 polymer ?
#
loop_
_entity_poly.entity_id
_entity_poly.type
_entity_poly.pdbx_seq_one_letter_code
_entity_poly.pdbx_strand_id
1 'polypeptide(L)'
;KGHLVSNTEFTILPICTASRQYQKLKINQLTSMNLDPAILQERIENVVKKACLCNELGDGALILNKIKMHLKRFPAVCPGPNLAYFSKIVSLKEMVDHIYGRCNILNDTPRPHMFVKELKLYIDYLIKEIQKLGSDISEKDKKYWSEFRNNLLQGIEYYMKFFPQMMEESQEFRQKALLEIHAFRKRLVEFADQYRNIFQTSPAIAA
;
A
#
# COMPACT_ATOMS: atom_id res chain seq x y z
N LYS A 1 0.92 -15.43 8.70
CA LYS A 1 2.22 -14.74 8.57
C LYS A 1 3.08 -15.51 7.58
N GLY A 2 3.79 -14.83 6.68
CA GLY A 2 4.62 -15.42 5.62
C GLY A 2 4.09 -15.08 4.22
N HIS A 3 4.93 -14.51 3.35
CA HIS A 3 4.58 -14.24 1.95
C HIS A 3 4.59 -15.52 1.09
N LEU A 4 5.36 -16.53 1.52
CA LEU A 4 5.31 -17.89 1.03
C LEU A 4 4.45 -18.71 1.98
N VAL A 5 3.29 -19.15 1.49
CA VAL A 5 2.35 -19.98 2.24
C VAL A 5 2.12 -21.26 1.47
N SER A 6 2.46 -22.37 2.09
CA SER A 6 2.09 -23.72 1.63
C SER A 6 0.89 -24.21 2.43
N ASN A 7 0.06 -25.03 1.80
CA ASN A 7 -1.18 -25.55 2.37
C ASN A 7 -1.37 -27.02 1.97
N THR A 8 -1.95 -27.82 2.87
CA THR A 8 -2.30 -29.24 2.68
C THR A 8 -3.78 -29.46 2.33
N GLU A 9 -4.54 -28.40 2.07
CA GLU A 9 -5.99 -28.43 1.77
C GLU A 9 -6.39 -29.45 0.69
N PHE A 10 -5.54 -29.68 -0.32
CA PHE A 10 -5.84 -30.58 -1.44
C PHE A 10 -4.86 -31.74 -1.60
N THR A 11 -3.78 -31.79 -0.81
CA THR A 11 -2.69 -32.75 -0.96
C THR A 11 -2.08 -33.08 0.39
N ILE A 12 -1.63 -34.34 0.56
CA ILE A 12 -0.94 -34.80 1.79
C ILE A 12 0.33 -33.98 2.02
N LEU A 13 1.11 -33.76 0.95
CA LEU A 13 2.28 -32.88 0.99
C LEU A 13 1.84 -31.41 0.85
N PRO A 14 2.38 -30.49 1.65
CA PRO A 14 2.03 -29.08 1.56
C PRO A 14 2.48 -28.49 0.22
N ILE A 15 1.53 -27.93 -0.55
CA ILE A 15 1.82 -27.26 -1.82
C ILE A 15 1.72 -25.75 -1.69
N CYS A 16 2.56 -25.02 -2.42
CA CYS A 16 2.53 -23.57 -2.45
C CYS A 16 1.17 -23.07 -2.93
N THR A 17 0.56 -22.14 -2.21
CA THR A 17 -0.75 -21.57 -2.58
C THR A 17 -0.72 -20.71 -3.86
N ALA A 18 0.47 -20.28 -4.30
CA ALA A 18 0.68 -19.62 -5.58
C ALA A 18 1.02 -20.60 -6.72
N SER A 19 1.12 -21.90 -6.43
CA SER A 19 1.39 -22.91 -7.47
C SER A 19 0.19 -23.11 -8.38
N ARG A 20 0.46 -23.46 -9.65
CA ARG A 20 -0.58 -23.84 -10.61
C ARG A 20 -1.46 -24.98 -10.11
N GLN A 21 -0.86 -25.94 -9.42
CA GLN A 21 -1.57 -27.08 -8.85
C GLN A 21 -2.60 -26.62 -7.83
N TYR A 22 -2.20 -25.83 -6.83
CA TYR A 22 -3.12 -25.34 -5.81
C TYR A 22 -4.21 -24.44 -6.41
N GLN A 23 -3.83 -23.47 -7.24
CA GLN A 23 -4.79 -22.53 -7.85
C GLN A 23 -5.84 -23.28 -8.69
N LYS A 24 -5.43 -24.27 -9.50
CA LYS A 24 -6.36 -25.10 -10.29
C LYS A 24 -7.35 -25.85 -9.39
N LEU A 25 -6.85 -26.50 -8.34
CA LEU A 25 -7.70 -27.25 -7.40
C LEU A 25 -8.69 -26.32 -6.68
N LYS A 26 -8.22 -25.15 -6.24
CA LYS A 26 -9.05 -24.17 -5.53
C LYS A 26 -10.10 -23.54 -6.44
N ILE A 27 -9.76 -23.18 -7.67
CA ILE A 27 -10.71 -22.62 -8.64
C ILE A 27 -11.78 -23.66 -8.98
N ASN A 28 -11.40 -24.91 -9.24
CA ASN A 28 -12.36 -25.98 -9.49
C ASN A 28 -13.33 -26.18 -8.31
N GLN A 29 -12.81 -26.13 -7.08
CA GLN A 29 -13.65 -26.18 -5.88
C GLN A 29 -14.63 -24.99 -5.85
N LEU A 30 -14.16 -23.76 -6.07
CA LEU A 30 -15.00 -22.56 -6.08
C LEU A 30 -16.10 -22.61 -7.17
N THR A 31 -15.76 -23.06 -8.38
CA THR A 31 -16.72 -23.21 -9.48
C THR A 31 -17.78 -24.27 -9.16
N SER A 32 -17.44 -25.31 -8.39
CA SER A 32 -18.41 -26.34 -7.98
C SER A 32 -19.40 -25.89 -6.91
N MET A 33 -19.15 -24.77 -6.23
CA MET A 33 -19.97 -24.27 -5.11
C MET A 33 -21.23 -23.50 -5.55
N ASN A 34 -21.52 -23.37 -6.86
CA ASN A 34 -22.67 -22.64 -7.40
C ASN A 34 -22.92 -21.26 -6.73
N LEU A 35 -21.83 -20.50 -6.54
CA LEU A 35 -21.89 -19.17 -5.93
C LEU A 35 -22.45 -18.14 -6.91
N ASP A 36 -22.94 -17.03 -6.36
CA ASP A 36 -23.26 -15.84 -7.16
C ASP A 36 -22.07 -15.43 -8.04
N PRO A 37 -22.27 -15.05 -9.32
CA PRO A 37 -21.19 -14.73 -10.24
C PRO A 37 -20.22 -13.65 -9.75
N ALA A 38 -20.71 -12.62 -9.05
CA ALA A 38 -19.85 -11.54 -8.54
C ALA A 38 -18.95 -12.05 -7.41
N ILE A 39 -19.51 -12.85 -6.49
CA ILE A 39 -18.77 -13.47 -5.39
C ILE A 39 -17.76 -14.50 -5.91
N LEU A 40 -18.15 -15.30 -6.91
CA LEU A 40 -17.27 -16.29 -7.53
C LEU A 40 -16.06 -15.61 -8.16
N GLN A 41 -16.28 -14.54 -8.93
CA GLN A 41 -15.22 -13.77 -9.57
C GLN A 41 -14.26 -13.18 -8.54
N GLU A 42 -14.77 -12.54 -7.49
CA GLU A 42 -13.94 -11.98 -6.42
C GLU A 42 -13.07 -13.06 -5.73
N ARG A 43 -13.65 -14.24 -5.47
CA ARG A 43 -12.92 -15.35 -4.84
C ARG A 43 -11.85 -15.93 -5.76
N ILE A 44 -12.14 -16.06 -7.05
CA ILE A 44 -11.15 -16.52 -8.04
C ILE A 44 -10.01 -15.50 -8.14
N GLU A 45 -10.32 -14.21 -8.19
CA GLU A 45 -9.32 -13.12 -8.20
C GLU A 45 -8.40 -13.20 -6.98
N ASN A 46 -8.95 -13.42 -5.79
CA ASN A 46 -8.16 -13.59 -4.57
C ASN A 46 -7.22 -14.83 -4.61
N VAL A 47 -7.58 -15.87 -5.35
CA VAL A 47 -6.72 -17.05 -5.57
C VAL A 47 -5.57 -16.73 -6.54
N VAL A 48 -5.87 -16.09 -7.67
CA VAL A 48 -4.89 -15.84 -8.74
C VAL A 48 -4.01 -14.60 -8.51
N LYS A 49 -4.43 -13.69 -7.63
CA LYS A 49 -3.66 -12.48 -7.26
C LYS A 49 -2.30 -12.79 -6.65
N LYS A 50 -2.10 -14.01 -6.14
CA LYS A 50 -0.83 -14.41 -5.51
C LYS A 50 0.30 -14.52 -6.54
N ALA A 51 1.32 -13.70 -6.33
CA ALA A 51 2.59 -13.73 -7.04
C ALA A 51 3.33 -15.07 -6.86
N CYS A 52 3.97 -15.56 -7.92
CA CYS A 52 4.79 -16.78 -7.86
C CYS A 52 6.25 -16.40 -7.62
N LEU A 53 6.59 -16.12 -6.36
CA LEU A 53 7.89 -15.56 -5.98
C LEU A 53 9.10 -16.34 -6.52
N CYS A 54 9.02 -17.69 -6.57
CA CYS A 54 10.10 -18.51 -7.10
C CYS A 54 10.38 -18.25 -8.58
N ASN A 55 9.33 -18.12 -9.39
CA ASN A 55 9.48 -17.78 -10.80
C ASN A 55 9.94 -16.33 -10.95
N GLU A 56 9.31 -15.42 -10.20
CA GLU A 56 9.61 -13.99 -10.34
C GLU A 56 11.05 -13.66 -9.92
N LEU A 57 11.59 -14.28 -8.86
CA LEU A 57 12.99 -14.09 -8.47
C LEU A 57 13.98 -14.78 -9.43
N GLY A 58 13.61 -15.94 -10.00
CA GLY A 58 14.48 -16.72 -10.88
C GLY A 58 14.51 -16.22 -12.33
N ASP A 59 13.42 -15.62 -12.80
CA ASP A 59 13.23 -15.23 -14.20
C ASP A 59 14.32 -14.26 -14.70
N GLY A 60 14.88 -13.42 -13.83
CA GLY A 60 15.97 -12.52 -14.17
C GLY A 60 17.21 -13.24 -14.72
N ALA A 61 17.61 -14.34 -14.08
CA ALA A 61 18.74 -15.15 -14.55
C ALA A 61 18.42 -15.87 -15.87
N LEU A 62 17.18 -16.32 -16.05
CA LEU A 62 16.74 -16.99 -17.26
C LEU A 62 16.66 -16.03 -18.46
N ILE A 63 16.26 -14.78 -18.22
CA ILE A 63 16.31 -13.69 -19.21
C ILE A 63 17.75 -13.44 -19.64
N LEU A 64 18.64 -13.19 -18.67
CA LEU A 64 20.04 -12.86 -18.92
C LEU A 64 20.75 -13.94 -19.76
N ASN A 65 20.50 -15.21 -19.42
CA ASN A 65 21.11 -16.36 -20.08
C ASN A 65 20.33 -16.88 -21.31
N LYS A 66 19.27 -16.17 -21.74
CA LYS A 66 18.46 -16.52 -22.92
C LYS A 66 17.88 -17.95 -22.91
N ILE A 67 17.60 -18.51 -21.73
CA ILE A 67 17.06 -19.87 -21.57
C ILE A 67 15.59 -19.89 -21.99
N LYS A 68 15.23 -20.68 -23.02
CA LYS A 68 13.85 -20.78 -23.51
C LYS A 68 12.93 -21.43 -22.47
N MET A 69 11.78 -20.83 -22.23
CA MET A 69 10.71 -21.39 -21.42
C MET A 69 9.36 -21.17 -22.10
N HIS A 70 8.39 -22.03 -21.80
CA HIS A 70 7.04 -21.96 -22.34
C HIS A 70 6.18 -20.82 -21.75
N LEU A 71 6.69 -20.12 -20.73
CA LEU A 71 5.93 -19.12 -19.97
C LEU A 71 6.50 -17.72 -20.14
N LYS A 72 5.59 -16.73 -20.05
CA LYS A 72 5.95 -15.31 -20.05
C LYS A 72 6.75 -14.99 -18.79
N ARG A 73 7.87 -14.29 -18.96
CA ARG A 73 8.83 -13.97 -17.89
C ARG A 73 8.44 -12.68 -17.19
N PHE A 74 8.50 -12.68 -15.87
CA PHE A 74 8.20 -11.52 -15.03
C PHE A 74 9.18 -11.46 -13.86
N PRO A 75 10.39 -10.89 -14.06
CA PRO A 75 11.32 -10.74 -12.96
C PRO A 75 10.69 -9.85 -11.88
N ALA A 76 10.77 -10.28 -10.63
CA ALA A 76 10.38 -9.47 -9.48
C ALA A 76 11.31 -8.26 -9.41
N VAL A 77 10.80 -7.12 -9.89
CA VAL A 77 11.42 -5.82 -9.66
C VAL A 77 10.56 -5.15 -8.60
N CYS A 78 11.15 -4.89 -7.43
CA CYS A 78 10.50 -4.13 -6.37
C CYS A 78 11.10 -2.72 -6.35
N PRO A 79 10.71 -1.82 -7.27
CA PRO A 79 11.20 -0.47 -7.22
C PRO A 79 10.67 0.21 -5.95
N GLY A 80 11.53 0.97 -5.28
CA GLY A 80 11.08 1.83 -4.20
C GLY A 80 10.05 2.86 -4.71
N PRO A 81 9.14 3.35 -3.85
CA PRO A 81 8.09 4.28 -4.25
C PRO A 81 8.62 5.60 -4.84
N ASN A 82 9.88 5.95 -4.54
CA ASN A 82 10.54 7.12 -5.10
C ASN A 82 10.85 6.99 -6.60
N LEU A 83 10.82 5.78 -7.18
CA LEU A 83 11.04 5.60 -8.62
C LEU A 83 10.03 6.40 -9.46
N ALA A 84 8.84 6.68 -8.93
CA ALA A 84 7.82 7.50 -9.59
C ALA A 84 8.33 8.89 -10.01
N TYR A 85 9.36 9.41 -9.35
CA TYR A 85 9.93 10.73 -9.62
C TYR A 85 11.14 10.70 -10.57
N PHE A 86 11.54 9.54 -11.07
CA PHE A 86 12.63 9.39 -12.04
C PHE A 86 12.10 8.80 -13.33
N SER A 87 12.42 9.42 -14.47
CA SER A 87 11.93 8.98 -15.79
C SER A 87 13.02 8.86 -16.86
N LYS A 88 14.29 9.02 -16.48
CA LYS A 88 15.43 9.00 -17.41
C LYS A 88 16.52 8.06 -16.91
N ILE A 89 17.25 7.49 -17.87
CA ILE A 89 18.48 6.76 -17.60
C ILE A 89 19.56 7.80 -17.30
N VAL A 90 20.27 7.63 -16.20
CA VAL A 90 21.36 8.52 -15.77
C VAL A 90 22.63 7.73 -15.48
N SER A 91 23.77 8.39 -15.64
CA SER A 91 25.05 7.88 -15.18
C SER A 91 25.13 7.88 -13.64
N LEU A 92 26.08 7.10 -13.10
CA LEU A 92 26.36 7.11 -11.67
C LEU A 92 26.75 8.53 -11.18
N LYS A 93 27.53 9.26 -11.98
CA LYS A 93 27.95 10.63 -11.68
C LYS A 93 26.74 11.55 -11.49
N GLU A 94 25.79 11.53 -12.42
CA GLU A 94 24.57 12.35 -12.34
C GLU A 94 23.70 11.98 -11.13
N MET A 95 23.60 10.69 -10.78
CA MET A 95 22.88 10.26 -9.58
C MET A 95 23.56 10.77 -8.30
N VAL A 96 24.89 10.70 -8.23
CA VAL A 96 25.67 11.22 -7.10
C VAL A 96 25.54 12.75 -7.03
N ASP A 97 25.64 13.45 -8.15
CA ASP A 97 25.43 14.89 -8.23
C ASP A 97 24.02 15.28 -7.76
N HIS A 98 23.01 14.47 -8.05
CA HIS A 98 21.66 14.67 -7.52
C HIS A 98 21.56 14.49 -6.00
N ILE A 99 22.14 13.42 -5.46
CA ILE A 99 22.12 13.14 -4.01
C ILE A 99 22.75 14.28 -3.21
N TYR A 100 23.80 14.90 -3.75
CA TYR A 100 24.50 16.02 -3.12
C TYR A 100 23.99 17.41 -3.57
N GLY A 101 22.85 17.48 -4.27
CA GLY A 101 22.22 18.74 -4.65
C GLY A 101 22.95 19.55 -5.74
N ARG A 102 23.93 18.96 -6.43
CA ARG A 102 24.65 19.59 -7.55
C ARG A 102 23.84 19.64 -8.84
N CYS A 103 22.86 18.74 -9.00
CA CYS A 103 21.90 18.78 -10.10
C CYS A 103 20.52 18.22 -9.70
N ASN A 104 19.48 18.49 -10.49
CA ASN A 104 18.17 17.86 -10.32
C ASN A 104 17.89 16.91 -11.50
N ILE A 105 17.65 15.62 -11.19
CA ILE A 105 17.31 14.60 -12.18
C ILE A 105 15.88 14.09 -12.05
N LEU A 106 15.10 14.65 -11.13
CA LEU A 106 13.69 14.32 -10.95
C LEU A 106 12.88 14.80 -12.15
N ASN A 107 11.76 14.11 -12.39
CA ASN A 107 10.77 14.53 -13.37
C ASN A 107 9.85 15.63 -12.80
N ASP A 108 8.92 16.14 -13.62
CA ASP A 108 8.00 17.20 -13.22
C ASP A 108 6.87 16.73 -12.28
N THR A 109 6.88 15.45 -11.88
CA THR A 109 5.88 14.93 -10.94
C THR A 109 6.12 15.56 -9.58
N PRO A 110 5.13 16.26 -8.99
CA PRO A 110 5.30 16.86 -7.67
C PRO A 110 5.64 15.77 -6.64
N ARG A 111 6.83 15.88 -6.05
CA ARG A 111 7.29 15.01 -4.96
C ARG A 111 6.91 15.64 -3.62
N PRO A 112 5.87 15.15 -2.92
CA PRO A 112 5.55 15.64 -1.58
C PRO A 112 6.66 15.24 -0.60
N HIS A 113 6.75 15.98 0.51
CA HIS A 113 7.60 15.58 1.64
C HIS A 113 7.23 14.18 2.13
N MET A 114 8.19 13.43 2.65
CA MET A 114 7.98 12.05 3.12
C MET A 114 6.83 11.94 4.13
N PHE A 115 6.74 12.86 5.11
CA PHE A 115 5.66 12.87 6.09
C PHE A 115 4.27 13.15 5.49
N VAL A 116 4.21 14.03 4.49
CA VAL A 116 2.95 14.34 3.79
C VAL A 116 2.50 13.14 2.96
N LYS A 117 3.45 12.46 2.31
CA LYS A 117 3.20 11.22 1.58
C LYS A 117 2.73 10.10 2.50
N GLU A 118 3.38 9.92 3.64
CA GLU A 118 3.03 8.94 4.66
C GLU A 118 1.60 9.18 5.18
N LEU A 119 1.27 10.42 5.53
CA LEU A 119 -0.06 10.80 5.98
C LEU A 119 -1.14 10.44 4.94
N LYS A 120 -0.88 10.75 3.66
CA LYS A 120 -1.77 10.36 2.56
C LYS A 120 -1.99 8.84 2.52
N LEU A 121 -0.91 8.07 2.62
CA LEU A 121 -0.97 6.60 2.55
C LEU A 121 -1.82 6.01 3.68
N TYR A 122 -1.65 6.49 4.91
CA TYR A 122 -2.45 6.00 6.03
C TYR A 122 -3.92 6.42 5.97
N ILE A 123 -4.22 7.64 5.50
CA ILE A 123 -5.61 8.08 5.29
C ILE A 123 -6.28 7.25 4.20
N ASP A 124 -5.60 7.05 3.06
CA ASP A 124 -6.13 6.23 1.97
C ASP A 124 -6.33 4.77 2.42
N TYR A 125 -5.42 4.23 3.24
CA TYR A 125 -5.56 2.91 3.86
C TYR A 125 -6.79 2.85 4.78
N LEU A 126 -6.92 3.79 5.72
CA LEU A 126 -8.07 3.87 6.63
C LEU A 126 -9.38 3.88 5.85
N ILE A 127 -9.51 4.77 4.87
CA ILE A 127 -10.72 4.90 4.06
C ILE A 127 -11.06 3.59 3.38
N LYS A 128 -10.07 2.95 2.75
CA LYS A 128 -10.26 1.70 2.04
C LYS A 128 -10.67 0.55 2.96
N GLU A 129 -10.08 0.45 4.14
CA GLU A 129 -10.44 -0.60 5.09
C GLU A 129 -11.83 -0.37 5.69
N ILE A 130 -12.18 0.88 6.02
CA ILE A 130 -13.53 1.22 6.50
C ILE A 130 -14.59 0.93 5.44
N GLN A 131 -14.35 1.24 4.17
CA GLN A 131 -15.29 0.96 3.09
C GLN A 131 -15.51 -0.54 2.83
N LYS A 132 -14.60 -1.40 3.27
CA LYS A 132 -14.77 -2.86 3.20
C LYS A 132 -15.56 -3.42 4.38
N LEU A 133 -15.71 -2.66 5.46
CA LEU A 133 -16.53 -3.10 6.58
C LEU A 133 -17.98 -3.17 6.12
N GLY A 134 -18.60 -4.33 6.33
CA GLY A 134 -20.03 -4.53 6.10
C GLY A 134 -20.89 -3.85 7.17
N SER A 135 -22.18 -4.18 7.17
CA SER A 135 -23.15 -3.65 8.14
C SER A 135 -22.92 -4.12 9.58
N ASP A 136 -22.34 -5.30 9.78
CA ASP A 136 -22.05 -5.87 11.11
C ASP A 136 -20.60 -5.56 11.54
N ILE A 137 -20.43 -4.40 12.19
CA ILE A 137 -19.13 -3.93 12.68
C ILE A 137 -19.02 -4.26 14.16
N SER A 138 -18.01 -5.04 14.53
CA SER A 138 -17.79 -5.41 15.93
C SER A 138 -17.34 -4.21 16.77
N GLU A 139 -17.65 -4.22 18.07
CA GLU A 139 -17.17 -3.19 19.01
C GLU A 139 -15.63 -3.12 19.06
N LYS A 140 -14.96 -4.25 18.84
CA LYS A 140 -13.50 -4.31 18.74
C LYS A 140 -12.99 -3.52 17.52
N ASP A 141 -13.65 -3.66 16.37
CA ASP A 141 -13.28 -2.93 15.16
C ASP A 141 -13.53 -1.43 15.33
N LYS A 142 -14.68 -1.05 15.92
CA LYS A 142 -14.97 0.36 16.24
C LYS A 142 -13.90 0.98 17.12
N LYS A 143 -13.50 0.29 18.20
CA LYS A 143 -12.43 0.77 19.09
C LYS A 143 -11.11 0.92 18.33
N TYR A 144 -10.71 -0.10 17.57
CA TYR A 144 -9.47 -0.08 16.78
C TYR A 144 -9.43 1.08 15.78
N TRP A 145 -10.49 1.27 15.00
CA TRP A 145 -10.53 2.33 13.98
C TRP A 145 -10.67 3.73 14.59
N SER A 146 -11.32 3.84 15.75
CA SER A 146 -11.37 5.09 16.51
C SER A 146 -9.98 5.48 17.03
N GLU A 147 -9.23 4.52 17.58
CA GLU A 147 -7.85 4.72 18.00
C GLU A 147 -6.94 5.07 16.81
N PHE A 148 -7.06 4.34 15.70
CA PHE A 148 -6.32 4.63 14.47
C PHE A 148 -6.56 6.06 13.97
N ARG A 149 -7.82 6.50 13.92
CA ARG A 149 -8.20 7.88 13.56
C ARG A 149 -7.57 8.89 14.51
N ASN A 150 -7.66 8.65 15.83
CA ASN A 150 -7.12 9.57 16.83
C ASN A 150 -5.60 9.72 16.72
N ASN A 151 -4.89 8.61 16.49
CA ASN A 151 -3.45 8.63 16.27
C ASN A 151 -3.08 9.41 15.00
N LEU A 152 -3.86 9.28 13.91
CA LEU A 152 -3.67 10.11 12.73
C LEU A 152 -3.89 11.59 13.01
N LEU A 153 -4.95 11.96 13.74
CA LEU A 153 -5.20 13.35 14.11
C LEU A 153 -4.07 13.92 14.97
N GLN A 154 -3.55 13.15 15.93
CA GLN A 154 -2.39 13.55 16.73
C GLN A 154 -1.13 13.72 15.87
N GLY A 155 -0.88 12.80 14.94
CA GLY A 155 0.23 12.91 13.97
C GLY A 155 0.13 14.14 13.07
N ILE A 156 -1.09 14.46 12.60
CA ILE A 156 -1.37 15.68 11.84
C ILE A 156 -1.04 16.93 12.67
N GLU A 157 -1.52 17.01 13.91
CA GLU A 157 -1.24 18.14 14.80
C GLU A 157 0.26 18.29 15.07
N TYR A 158 0.96 17.18 15.24
CA TYR A 158 2.41 17.17 15.37
C TYR A 158 3.08 17.74 14.11
N TYR A 159 2.70 17.27 12.91
CA TYR A 159 3.26 17.78 11.66
C TYR A 159 2.96 19.27 11.44
N MET A 160 1.75 19.73 11.75
CA MET A 160 1.39 21.15 11.67
C MET A 160 2.30 22.06 12.51
N LYS A 161 2.76 21.57 13.68
CA LYS A 161 3.72 22.28 14.54
C LYS A 161 5.17 22.15 14.07
N PHE A 162 5.51 21.01 13.45
CA PHE A 162 6.87 20.68 13.03
C PHE A 162 7.30 21.43 11.76
N PHE A 163 6.47 21.46 10.71
CA PHE A 163 6.84 22.07 9.42
C PHE A 163 7.28 23.54 9.49
N PRO A 164 6.66 24.42 10.32
CA PRO A 164 7.13 25.79 10.50
C PRO A 164 8.59 25.87 11.02
N GLN A 165 9.03 24.87 11.79
CA GLN A 165 10.35 24.83 12.43
C GLN A 165 11.46 24.33 11.49
N MET A 166 11.13 23.83 10.29
CA MET A 166 12.11 23.35 9.30
C MET A 166 12.80 24.52 8.59
N MET A 167 13.76 25.16 9.26
CA MET A 167 14.45 26.36 8.76
C MET A 167 15.34 26.11 7.53
N GLU A 168 15.75 24.86 7.30
CA GLU A 168 16.56 24.45 6.14
C GLU A 168 15.74 24.38 4.84
N GLU A 169 14.41 24.33 4.94
CA GLU A 169 13.51 24.24 3.80
C GLU A 169 12.98 25.61 3.38
N SER A 170 12.68 25.76 2.08
CA SER A 170 12.14 27.02 1.55
C SER A 170 10.79 27.36 2.18
N GLN A 171 10.48 28.65 2.28
CA GLN A 171 9.18 29.11 2.79
C GLN A 171 8.02 28.57 1.93
N GLU A 172 8.18 28.57 0.61
CA GLU A 172 7.20 28.02 -0.33
C GLU A 172 6.93 26.54 -0.08
N PHE A 173 7.99 25.76 0.15
CA PHE A 173 7.88 24.34 0.46
C PHE A 173 7.10 24.11 1.76
N ARG A 174 7.45 24.83 2.83
CA ARG A 174 6.76 24.75 4.12
C ARG A 174 5.28 25.09 4.00
N GLN A 175 4.95 26.17 3.27
CA GLN A 175 3.56 26.58 3.04
C GLN A 175 2.78 25.52 2.26
N LYS A 176 3.37 24.98 1.19
CA LYS A 176 2.73 23.91 0.40
C LYS A 176 2.46 22.67 1.24
N ALA A 177 3.45 22.22 2.02
CA ALA A 177 3.28 21.06 2.89
C ALA A 177 2.18 21.28 3.94
N LEU A 178 2.12 22.47 4.56
CA LEU A 178 1.07 22.82 5.50
C LEU A 178 -0.32 22.82 4.85
N LEU A 179 -0.46 23.38 3.64
CA LEU A 179 -1.71 23.34 2.89
C LEU A 179 -2.18 21.90 2.62
N GLU A 180 -1.27 21.01 2.22
CA GLU A 180 -1.57 19.59 2.02
C GLU A 180 -1.98 18.91 3.33
N ILE A 181 -1.29 19.17 4.44
CA ILE A 181 -1.63 18.61 5.76
C ILE A 181 -3.01 19.09 6.23
N HIS A 182 -3.33 20.37 6.04
CA HIS A 182 -4.66 20.91 6.33
C HIS A 182 -5.75 20.23 5.49
N ALA A 183 -5.50 20.01 4.20
CA ALA A 183 -6.43 19.29 3.34
C ALA A 183 -6.64 17.85 3.80
N PHE A 184 -5.58 17.15 4.22
CA PHE A 184 -5.67 15.81 4.78
C PHE A 184 -6.45 15.74 6.09
N ARG A 185 -6.25 16.72 6.98
CA ARG A 185 -7.03 16.85 8.20
C ARG A 185 -8.52 17.00 7.90
N LYS A 186 -8.86 17.93 7.01
CA LYS A 186 -10.25 18.18 6.62
C LYS A 186 -10.89 16.90 6.06
N ARG A 187 -10.22 16.25 5.11
CA ARG A 187 -10.67 14.98 4.52
C ARG A 187 -10.90 13.89 5.57
N LEU A 188 -9.99 13.75 6.55
CA LEU A 188 -10.12 12.75 7.61
C LEU A 188 -11.31 13.04 8.54
N VAL A 189 -11.53 14.31 8.90
CA VAL A 189 -12.66 14.73 9.74
C VAL A 189 -13.98 14.52 9.01
N GLU A 190 -14.09 14.96 7.76
CA GLU A 190 -15.30 14.78 6.93
C GLU A 190 -15.63 13.29 6.75
N PHE A 191 -14.61 12.46 6.49
CA PHE A 191 -14.79 11.02 6.41
C PHE A 191 -15.25 10.41 7.75
N ALA A 192 -14.67 10.86 8.87
CA ALA A 192 -15.09 10.38 10.18
C ALA A 192 -16.53 10.78 10.52
N ASP A 193 -16.97 11.96 10.09
CA ASP A 193 -18.35 12.43 10.24
C ASP A 193 -19.35 11.61 9.40
N GLN A 194 -18.96 11.18 8.20
CA GLN A 194 -19.79 10.31 7.38
C GLN A 194 -19.99 8.92 8.02
N TYR A 195 -19.00 8.42 8.75
CA TYR A 195 -18.98 7.08 9.36
C TYR A 195 -19.03 7.12 10.90
N ARG A 196 -19.85 8.01 11.47
CA ARG A 196 -20.01 8.18 12.94
C ARG A 196 -20.39 6.90 13.69
N ASN A 197 -21.08 5.97 13.04
CA ASN A 197 -21.44 4.67 13.61
C ASN A 197 -20.21 3.77 13.86
N ILE A 198 -19.09 4.05 13.20
CA ILE A 198 -17.82 3.31 13.33
C ILE A 198 -16.88 4.02 14.29
N PHE A 199 -16.77 5.34 14.13
CA PHE A 199 -15.84 6.14 14.90
C PHE A 199 -16.50 6.60 16.21
N GLN A 200 -16.22 5.88 17.29
CA GLN A 200 -16.60 6.31 18.63
C GLN A 200 -15.88 7.63 18.96
N THR A 201 -16.60 8.51 19.66
CA THR A 201 -15.96 9.61 20.39
C THR A 201 -15.10 8.95 21.46
N SER A 202 -13.78 9.13 21.35
CA SER A 202 -12.91 8.79 22.46
C SER A 202 -13.40 9.56 23.68
N PRO A 203 -13.48 8.96 24.88
CA PRO A 203 -13.40 9.78 26.07
C PRO A 203 -12.14 10.63 25.88
N ALA A 204 -12.30 11.94 26.06
CA ALA A 204 -11.22 12.91 25.97
C ALA A 204 -10.00 12.32 26.66
N ILE A 205 -8.83 12.50 26.02
CA ILE A 205 -7.53 12.21 26.60
C ILE A 205 -7.55 12.79 28.01
N ALA A 206 -7.73 11.93 29.01
CA ALA A 206 -7.65 12.31 30.40
C ALA A 206 -6.20 12.74 30.62
N ALA A 207 -6.07 13.94 31.19
CA ALA A 207 -4.83 14.66 31.44
C ALA A 207 -3.74 13.81 32.09
#